data_AF-A0A946M7J7-F1
#
_entry.id   AF-A0A946M7J7-F1
#
_cell.length_a   1.000
_cell.length_b   1.000
_cell.length_c   1.000
_cell.angle_alpha   90.00
_cell.angle_beta   90.00
_cell.angle_gamma   90.00
#
_symmetry.space_group_name_H-M   'P 1'
#
loop_
_entity.id
_entity.type
_entity.pdbx_description
1 polymer ?
#
loop_
_entity_poly.entity_id
_entity_poly.type
_entity_poly.pdbx_seq_one_letter_code
_entity_poly.pdbx_strand_id
1 'polypeptide(L)'
;QFIDRTFARTKTFFDDEIVAHVSMAQPTSINLIELCESALNKLEVDYQKGGTYLAMEGPQFSSRAESNLYRQWDVDVIGMTNMPEAKLAKEAEIRYCTVAMVTDFDCWHPNHDHVDIDMIIKVLTENAGKAKDMLKDIIENFEFTLHENDNTHVCLDTAVITDPTMMTKKTKNKLKTIAGRVLFPKNEN
;
A
#
# COMPACT_ATOMS: atom_id res chain seq x y z
N GLN A 1 -5.78 -4.57 4.68
CA GLN A 1 -5.63 -5.70 3.73
C GLN A 1 -5.93 -5.21 2.32
N PHE A 2 -5.54 -5.96 1.29
CA PHE A 2 -5.76 -5.53 -0.10
C PHE A 2 -6.34 -6.65 -0.98
N ILE A 3 -7.20 -6.28 -1.92
CA ILE A 3 -7.63 -7.09 -3.06
C ILE A 3 -7.17 -6.37 -4.33
N ASP A 4 -6.41 -7.07 -5.18
CA ASP A 4 -5.88 -6.51 -6.43
C ASP A 4 -6.71 -6.96 -7.64
N ARG A 5 -7.57 -6.06 -8.15
CA ARG A 5 -8.35 -6.23 -9.39
C ARG A 5 -7.73 -5.51 -10.59
N THR A 6 -6.54 -4.95 -10.44
CA THR A 6 -5.79 -4.35 -11.55
C THR A 6 -5.24 -5.45 -12.46
N PHE A 7 -5.05 -5.18 -13.74
CA PHE A 7 -4.58 -6.15 -14.73
C PHE A 7 -3.56 -5.59 -15.71
N ALA A 8 -3.48 -4.27 -15.93
CA ALA A 8 -2.63 -3.67 -16.97
C ALA A 8 -1.28 -3.13 -16.46
N ARG A 9 -0.97 -3.33 -15.17
CA ARG A 9 0.13 -2.65 -14.47
C ARG A 9 1.31 -3.59 -14.24
N THR A 10 2.53 -3.09 -14.37
CA THR A 10 3.74 -3.82 -13.93
C THR A 10 3.76 -3.90 -12.41
N LYS A 11 3.78 -5.13 -11.85
CA LYS A 11 3.57 -5.36 -10.40
C LYS A 11 4.80 -5.87 -9.64
N THR A 12 5.93 -5.98 -10.31
CA THR A 12 7.17 -6.47 -9.72
C THR A 12 8.37 -5.75 -10.33
N PHE A 13 9.42 -5.56 -9.54
CA PHE A 13 10.74 -5.17 -10.01
C PHE A 13 11.53 -6.37 -10.55
N PHE A 14 11.15 -7.58 -10.18
CA PHE A 14 11.84 -8.82 -10.53
C PHE A 14 11.29 -9.37 -11.85
N ASP A 15 12.01 -9.07 -12.93
CA ASP A 15 11.76 -9.57 -14.27
C ASP A 15 12.99 -10.29 -14.83
N ASP A 16 12.84 -10.89 -16.01
CA ASP A 16 13.91 -11.53 -16.78
C ASP A 16 14.64 -12.67 -16.04
N GLU A 17 15.81 -12.36 -15.45
CA GLU A 17 16.79 -13.32 -14.91
C GLU A 17 16.67 -13.53 -13.41
N ILE A 18 15.72 -12.87 -12.73
CA ILE A 18 15.52 -12.99 -11.29
C ILE A 18 14.04 -13.24 -10.99
N VAL A 19 13.80 -14.19 -10.09
CA VAL A 19 12.47 -14.50 -9.57
C VAL A 19 12.50 -14.34 -8.06
N ALA A 20 11.57 -13.53 -7.55
CA ALA A 20 11.32 -13.40 -6.13
C ALA A 20 9.82 -13.54 -5.82
N HIS A 21 9.48 -14.25 -4.76
CA HIS A 21 8.11 -14.42 -4.27
C HIS A 21 7.97 -13.84 -2.88
N VAL A 22 7.76 -12.52 -2.80
CA VAL A 22 7.56 -11.82 -1.54
C VAL A 22 6.15 -12.12 -1.00
N SER A 23 6.07 -12.48 0.28
CA SER A 23 4.78 -12.73 0.92
C SER A 23 3.97 -11.43 1.07
N MET A 24 2.73 -11.47 0.59
CA MET A 24 1.74 -10.40 0.72
C MET A 24 0.65 -10.72 1.76
N ALA A 25 0.85 -11.74 2.61
CA ALA A 25 -0.11 -12.10 3.65
C ALA A 25 -0.34 -10.95 4.66
N GLN A 26 0.72 -10.19 4.96
CA GLN A 26 0.70 -8.98 5.77
C GLN A 26 1.33 -7.82 4.97
N PRO A 27 0.54 -7.16 4.10
CA PRO A 27 1.04 -6.18 3.15
C PRO A 27 1.24 -4.78 3.76
N THR A 28 0.80 -4.57 5.00
CA THR A 28 0.88 -3.30 5.71
C THR A 28 1.71 -3.42 6.99
N SER A 29 2.49 -2.39 7.31
CA SER A 29 3.27 -2.32 8.55
C SER A 29 2.38 -1.90 9.72
N ILE A 30 2.40 -2.70 10.79
CA ILE A 30 1.66 -2.44 12.03
C ILE A 30 2.16 -1.13 12.67
N ASN A 31 3.47 -0.90 12.68
CA ASN A 31 4.05 0.30 13.29
C ASN A 31 3.62 1.58 12.59
N LEU A 32 3.55 1.56 11.25
CA LEU A 32 3.06 2.73 10.52
C LEU A 32 1.57 2.98 10.79
N ILE A 33 0.76 1.91 10.91
CA ILE A 33 -0.65 2.03 11.28
C ILE A 33 -0.80 2.64 12.68
N GLU A 34 -0.02 2.18 13.67
CA GLU A 34 -0.04 2.69 15.04
C GLU A 34 0.42 4.15 15.13
N LEU A 35 1.44 4.54 14.34
CA LEU A 35 1.86 5.94 14.23
C LEU A 35 0.74 6.83 13.67
N CYS A 36 0.06 6.39 12.62
CA CYS A 36 -1.10 7.09 12.08
C CYS A 36 -2.23 7.19 13.11
N GLU A 37 -2.56 6.09 13.79
CA GLU A 37 -3.60 6.04 14.81
C GLU A 37 -3.32 7.00 15.98
N SER A 38 -2.08 7.02 16.48
CA SER A 38 -1.66 7.93 17.54
C SER A 38 -1.82 9.39 17.14
N ALA A 39 -1.39 9.76 15.93
CA ALA A 39 -1.52 11.11 15.41
C ALA A 39 -3.00 11.52 15.22
N LEU A 40 -3.83 10.63 14.67
CA LEU A 40 -5.25 10.88 14.46
C LEU A 40 -6.02 11.05 15.78
N ASN A 41 -5.72 10.22 16.79
CA ASN A 41 -6.29 10.35 18.14
C ASN A 41 -5.95 11.70 18.77
N LYS A 42 -4.69 12.15 18.65
CA LYS A 42 -4.24 13.45 19.19
C LYS A 42 -4.90 14.65 18.49
N LEU A 43 -5.17 14.51 17.20
CA LEU A 43 -5.86 15.52 16.39
C LEU A 43 -7.38 15.43 16.47
N GLU A 44 -7.93 14.49 17.25
CA GLU A 44 -9.37 14.26 17.40
C GLU A 44 -10.08 14.05 16.04
N VAL A 45 -9.41 13.39 15.11
CA VAL A 45 -9.98 13.05 13.79
C VAL A 45 -10.66 11.69 13.87
N ASP A 46 -11.92 11.59 13.44
CA ASP A 46 -12.62 10.30 13.33
C ASP A 46 -11.94 9.37 12.31
N TYR A 47 -11.75 8.10 12.68
CA TYR A 47 -11.16 7.09 11.80
C TYR A 47 -11.71 5.69 12.08
N GLN A 48 -11.40 4.77 11.15
CA GLN A 48 -11.56 3.34 11.34
C GLN A 48 -10.21 2.65 11.13
N LYS A 49 -9.81 1.79 12.08
CA LYS A 49 -8.59 0.99 11.98
C LYS A 49 -8.88 -0.36 11.32
N GLY A 50 -8.01 -0.73 10.38
CA GLY A 50 -8.15 -1.96 9.62
C GLY A 50 -9.06 -1.79 8.40
N GLY A 51 -9.45 -2.93 7.84
CA GLY A 51 -10.28 -3.01 6.64
C GLY A 51 -9.53 -3.50 5.39
N THR A 52 -10.31 -3.79 4.36
CA THR A 52 -9.89 -4.35 3.08
C THR A 52 -10.08 -3.32 1.98
N TYR A 53 -8.97 -2.92 1.37
CA TYR A 53 -8.95 -2.02 0.21
C TYR A 53 -8.99 -2.83 -1.09
N LEU A 54 -9.94 -2.56 -1.97
CA LEU A 54 -9.95 -3.10 -3.33
C LEU A 54 -9.35 -2.10 -4.31
N ALA A 55 -8.30 -2.52 -5.00
CA ALA A 55 -7.69 -1.76 -6.09
C ALA A 55 -8.31 -2.18 -7.43
N MET A 56 -9.12 -1.33 -8.05
CA MET A 56 -9.64 -1.54 -9.40
C MET A 56 -8.76 -0.84 -10.46
N GLU A 57 -8.90 -1.24 -11.73
CA GLU A 57 -8.09 -0.66 -12.81
C GLU A 57 -8.45 0.80 -13.11
N GLY A 58 -9.74 1.14 -13.15
CA GLY A 58 -10.22 2.44 -13.65
C GLY A 58 -10.10 2.58 -15.18
N PRO A 59 -10.34 3.79 -15.75
CA PRO A 59 -10.64 5.05 -15.05
C PRO A 59 -12.12 5.24 -14.68
N GLN A 60 -13.02 4.41 -15.20
CA GLN A 60 -14.44 4.49 -14.84
C GLN A 60 -14.65 4.00 -13.40
N PHE A 61 -15.61 4.61 -12.71
CA PHE A 61 -16.11 4.08 -11.44
C PHE A 61 -16.83 2.74 -11.65
N SER A 62 -17.00 1.99 -10.57
CA SER A 62 -17.74 0.73 -10.56
C SER A 62 -19.16 0.91 -11.10
N SER A 63 -19.68 -0.13 -11.73
CA SER A 63 -21.12 -0.31 -11.84
C SER A 63 -21.71 -0.72 -10.49
N ARG A 64 -23.01 -0.46 -10.27
CA ARG A 64 -23.69 -0.85 -9.02
C ARG A 64 -23.61 -2.35 -8.73
N ALA A 65 -23.56 -3.18 -9.77
CA ALA A 65 -23.37 -4.62 -9.63
C ALA A 65 -21.99 -4.96 -9.06
N GLU A 66 -20.93 -4.28 -9.53
CA GLU A 66 -19.58 -4.43 -9.00
C GLU A 66 -19.48 -3.95 -7.56
N SER A 67 -20.02 -2.77 -7.23
CA SER A 67 -20.01 -2.26 -5.85
C SER A 67 -20.72 -3.22 -4.88
N ASN A 68 -21.86 -3.79 -5.28
CA ASN A 68 -22.56 -4.80 -4.49
C ASN A 68 -21.78 -6.10 -4.35
N LEU A 69 -21.09 -6.55 -5.42
CA LEU A 69 -20.23 -7.73 -5.37
C LEU A 69 -19.07 -7.53 -4.39
N TYR A 70 -18.40 -6.38 -4.44
CA TYR A 70 -17.27 -6.08 -3.57
C TYR A 70 -17.69 -6.01 -2.09
N ARG A 71 -18.88 -5.49 -1.80
CA ARG A 71 -19.47 -5.54 -0.45
C ARG A 71 -19.70 -6.96 0.04
N GLN A 72 -20.06 -7.91 -0.83
CA GLN A 72 -20.18 -9.33 -0.47
C GLN A 72 -18.83 -10.00 -0.19
N TRP A 73 -17.73 -9.38 -0.60
CA TRP A 73 -16.36 -9.83 -0.29
C TRP A 73 -15.79 -9.17 0.96
N ASP A 74 -16.62 -8.48 1.75
CA ASP A 74 -16.22 -7.69 2.92
C ASP A 74 -15.12 -6.66 2.59
N VAL A 75 -15.25 -6.02 1.42
CA VAL A 75 -14.43 -4.85 1.05
C VAL A 75 -14.98 -3.61 1.73
N ASP A 76 -14.10 -2.90 2.44
CA ASP A 76 -14.44 -1.68 3.17
C ASP A 76 -14.28 -0.41 2.32
N VAL A 77 -13.23 -0.36 1.52
CA VAL A 77 -12.91 0.81 0.67
C VAL A 77 -12.43 0.36 -0.71
N ILE A 78 -12.72 1.18 -1.71
CA ILE A 78 -12.30 0.97 -3.09
C ILE A 78 -11.48 2.17 -3.57
N GLY A 79 -10.49 1.91 -4.41
CA GLY A 79 -9.78 2.96 -5.13
C GLY A 79 -8.96 2.37 -6.27
N MET A 80 -8.05 3.18 -6.81
CA MET A 80 -7.35 2.83 -8.06
C MET A 80 -5.82 2.88 -7.98
N THR A 81 -5.20 3.09 -6.80
CA THR A 81 -3.75 3.40 -6.72
C THR A 81 -2.90 2.48 -5.87
N ASN A 82 -3.38 1.98 -4.71
CA ASN A 82 -2.49 1.23 -3.79
C ASN A 82 -2.00 -0.14 -4.31
N MET A 83 -2.49 -0.60 -5.47
CA MET A 83 -1.88 -1.69 -6.22
C MET A 83 -1.41 -1.20 -7.60
N PRO A 84 -0.17 -1.49 -8.01
CA PRO A 84 0.80 -2.38 -7.36
C PRO A 84 1.70 -1.69 -6.31
N GLU A 85 1.40 -0.46 -5.89
CA GLU A 85 2.26 0.31 -4.95
C GLU A 85 2.65 -0.49 -3.69
N ALA A 86 1.70 -1.14 -3.02
CA ALA A 86 1.99 -1.95 -1.83
C ALA A 86 2.89 -3.17 -2.13
N LYS A 87 2.73 -3.79 -3.31
CA LYS A 87 3.59 -4.92 -3.75
C LYS A 87 5.02 -4.45 -3.98
N LEU A 88 5.17 -3.34 -4.71
CA LEU A 88 6.48 -2.76 -5.03
C LEU A 88 7.18 -2.24 -3.77
N ALA A 89 6.46 -1.60 -2.84
CA ALA A 89 7.01 -1.20 -1.56
C ALA A 89 7.56 -2.40 -0.78
N LYS A 90 6.81 -3.50 -0.74
CA LYS A 90 7.26 -4.73 -0.07
C LYS A 90 8.48 -5.35 -0.76
N GLU A 91 8.51 -5.41 -2.09
CA GLU A 91 9.67 -5.87 -2.85
C GLU A 91 10.92 -5.01 -2.66
N ALA A 92 10.75 -3.72 -2.38
CA ALA A 92 11.83 -2.80 -2.04
C ALA A 92 12.22 -2.82 -0.56
N GLU A 93 11.68 -3.74 0.25
CA GLU A 93 11.88 -3.83 1.70
C GLU A 93 11.44 -2.55 2.46
N ILE A 94 10.52 -1.78 1.87
CA ILE A 94 9.96 -0.55 2.42
C ILE A 94 8.66 -0.87 3.17
N ARG A 95 8.57 -0.41 4.41
CA ARG A 95 7.34 -0.46 5.20
C ARG A 95 6.28 0.43 4.57
N TYR A 96 5.07 -0.10 4.46
CA TYR A 96 3.98 0.57 3.78
C TYR A 96 2.70 0.48 4.61
N CYS A 97 1.89 1.54 4.64
CA CYS A 97 0.51 1.49 5.07
C CYS A 97 -0.32 2.47 4.25
N THR A 98 -1.64 2.34 4.32
CA THR A 98 -2.57 3.22 3.63
C THR A 98 -3.44 3.94 4.66
N VAL A 99 -3.55 5.26 4.52
CA VAL A 99 -4.63 6.05 5.13
C VAL A 99 -5.63 6.36 4.03
N ALA A 100 -6.72 5.60 3.99
CA ALA A 100 -7.75 5.74 2.97
C ALA A 100 -8.72 6.86 3.37
N MET A 101 -8.73 7.95 2.61
CA MET A 101 -9.61 9.09 2.82
C MET A 101 -10.92 8.87 2.07
N VAL A 102 -11.97 8.47 2.78
CA VAL A 102 -13.30 8.21 2.19
C VAL A 102 -13.91 9.53 1.69
N THR A 103 -14.21 9.58 0.40
CA THR A 103 -14.80 10.76 -0.27
C THR A 103 -16.29 10.65 -0.48
N ASP A 104 -16.76 9.43 -0.72
CA ASP A 104 -18.13 9.10 -1.05
C ASP A 104 -18.35 7.60 -0.82
N PHE A 105 -19.57 7.13 -1.08
CA PHE A 105 -19.96 5.75 -0.84
C PHE A 105 -19.83 4.85 -2.07
N ASP A 106 -19.20 5.26 -3.18
CA ASP A 106 -19.32 4.57 -4.48
C ASP A 106 -20.80 4.43 -4.90
N CYS A 107 -21.09 3.81 -6.04
CA CYS A 107 -22.43 3.81 -6.60
C CYS A 107 -23.43 2.81 -5.96
N TRP A 108 -23.10 2.19 -4.82
CA TRP A 108 -24.04 1.29 -4.13
C TRP A 108 -25.09 2.05 -3.30
N HIS A 109 -24.75 3.25 -2.83
CA HIS A 109 -25.62 3.99 -1.92
C HIS A 109 -26.83 4.57 -2.68
N PRO A 110 -28.07 4.43 -2.18
CA PRO A 110 -29.28 4.90 -2.89
C PRO A 110 -29.28 6.40 -3.22
N ASN A 111 -28.55 7.21 -2.43
CA ASN A 111 -28.42 8.65 -2.66
C ASN A 111 -27.22 9.01 -3.55
N HIS A 112 -26.52 8.03 -4.15
CA HIS A 112 -25.32 8.29 -4.96
C HIS A 112 -25.64 9.07 -6.24
N ASP A 113 -26.86 8.97 -6.77
CA ASP A 113 -27.33 9.76 -7.92
C ASP A 113 -27.37 11.29 -7.65
N HIS A 114 -27.10 11.71 -6.41
CA HIS A 114 -26.99 13.11 -5.99
C HIS A 114 -25.57 13.54 -5.62
N VAL A 115 -24.55 12.70 -5.90
CA VAL A 115 -23.15 13.03 -5.60
C VAL A 115 -22.63 14.00 -6.65
N ASP A 116 -22.57 15.27 -6.26
CA ASP A 116 -21.97 16.35 -7.03
C ASP A 116 -20.43 16.24 -6.99
N ILE A 117 -19.77 16.44 -8.12
CA ILE A 117 -18.31 16.50 -8.23
C ILE A 117 -17.75 17.55 -7.27
N ASP A 118 -18.46 18.67 -7.09
CA ASP A 118 -18.03 19.73 -6.18
C ASP A 118 -18.06 19.27 -4.71
N MET A 119 -19.00 18.39 -4.34
CA MET A 119 -19.05 17.78 -3.01
C MET A 119 -17.87 16.83 -2.79
N ILE A 120 -17.51 16.02 -3.80
CA ILE A 120 -16.33 15.14 -3.75
C ILE A 120 -15.06 15.97 -3.57
N ILE A 121 -14.88 17.04 -4.37
CA ILE A 121 -13.71 17.92 -4.31
C ILE A 121 -13.60 18.59 -2.93
N LYS A 122 -14.72 19.02 -2.35
CA LYS A 122 -14.76 19.59 -1.01
C LYS A 122 -14.28 18.58 0.04
N VAL A 123 -14.85 17.38 0.06
CA VAL A 123 -14.45 16.31 1.01
C VAL A 123 -12.99 15.92 0.81
N LEU A 124 -12.52 15.81 -0.45
CA LEU A 124 -11.11 15.58 -0.78
C LEU A 124 -10.19 16.63 -0.15
N THR A 125 -10.55 17.91 -0.30
CA THR A 125 -9.74 19.02 0.20
C THR A 125 -9.70 19.04 1.74
N GLU A 126 -10.84 18.82 2.39
CA GLU A 126 -10.93 18.70 3.85
C GLU A 126 -10.10 17.52 4.38
N ASN A 127 -10.22 16.36 3.74
CA ASN A 127 -9.43 15.17 4.09
C ASN A 127 -7.93 15.40 3.87
N ALA A 128 -7.53 16.06 2.79
CA ALA A 128 -6.13 16.41 2.54
C ALA A 128 -5.53 17.32 3.62
N GLY A 129 -6.33 18.26 4.16
CA GLY A 129 -5.95 19.07 5.32
C GLY A 129 -5.65 18.21 6.55
N LYS A 130 -6.58 17.31 6.92
CA LYS A 130 -6.41 16.38 8.05
C LYS A 130 -5.19 15.47 7.86
N ALA A 131 -4.99 14.94 6.67
CA ALA A 131 -3.83 14.09 6.36
C ALA A 131 -2.50 14.85 6.48
N LYS A 132 -2.47 16.11 6.06
CA LYS A 132 -1.29 16.98 6.23
C LYS A 132 -0.96 17.21 7.70
N ASP A 133 -1.95 17.51 8.52
CA ASP A 133 -1.75 17.74 9.96
C ASP A 133 -1.31 16.45 10.67
N MET A 134 -1.89 15.30 10.31
CA MET A 134 -1.46 13.98 10.78
C MET A 134 0.00 13.70 10.41
N LEU A 135 0.40 13.92 9.15
CA LEU A 135 1.79 13.72 8.73
C LEU A 135 2.76 14.65 9.46
N LYS A 136 2.36 15.90 9.72
CA LYS A 136 3.17 16.85 10.48
C LYS A 136 3.39 16.35 11.91
N ASP A 137 2.33 15.90 12.58
CA ASP A 137 2.42 15.36 13.93
C ASP A 137 3.33 14.11 13.99
N ILE A 138 3.18 13.19 13.02
CA ILE A 138 4.06 12.02 12.90
C ILE A 138 5.51 12.46 12.74
N ILE A 139 5.83 13.38 11.83
CA ILE A 139 7.21 13.84 11.60
C ILE A 139 7.82 14.46 12.85
N GLU A 140 7.04 15.23 13.61
CA GLU A 140 7.50 15.92 14.82
C GLU A 140 7.67 14.99 16.03
N ASN A 141 6.90 13.88 16.09
CA ASN A 141 6.84 12.98 17.24
C ASN A 141 7.23 11.53 16.89
N PHE A 142 7.97 11.34 15.80
CA PHE A 142 8.31 10.03 15.28
C PHE A 142 9.28 9.27 16.21
N GLU A 143 8.79 8.21 16.84
CA GLU A 143 9.64 7.19 17.46
C GLU A 143 9.47 5.86 16.73
N PHE A 144 10.53 5.43 16.04
CA PHE A 144 10.50 4.17 15.33
C PHE A 144 10.88 3.00 16.22
N THR A 145 9.92 2.11 16.47
CA THR A 145 10.17 0.81 17.06
C THR A 145 10.15 -0.26 15.97
N LEU A 146 10.80 -1.40 16.23
CA LEU A 146 10.67 -2.60 15.40
C LEU A 146 9.65 -3.52 16.08
N HIS A 147 8.61 -3.92 15.35
CA HIS A 147 7.70 -4.96 15.83
C HIS A 147 8.34 -6.33 15.59
N GLU A 148 8.23 -7.25 16.55
CA GLU A 148 8.83 -8.59 16.45
C GLU A 148 8.38 -9.34 15.18
N ASN A 149 7.13 -9.09 14.76
CA ASN A 149 6.53 -9.69 13.56
C ASN A 149 6.77 -8.89 12.25
N ASP A 150 7.57 -7.81 12.26
CA ASP A 150 7.85 -7.02 11.05
C ASP A 150 9.21 -7.36 10.44
N ASN A 151 9.18 -8.30 9.50
CA ASN A 151 10.34 -8.72 8.71
C ASN A 151 10.48 -7.98 7.37
N THR A 152 9.79 -6.85 7.15
CA THR A 152 9.78 -6.17 5.84
C THR A 152 11.19 -5.78 5.38
N HIS A 153 12.04 -5.35 6.30
CA HIS A 153 13.42 -4.94 6.04
C HIS A 153 14.37 -6.07 5.61
N VAL A 154 13.93 -7.33 5.71
CA VAL A 154 14.71 -8.54 5.35
C VAL A 154 13.87 -9.52 4.53
N CYS A 155 12.71 -9.12 4.02
CA CYS A 155 11.79 -10.06 3.38
C CYS A 155 12.34 -10.66 2.08
N LEU A 156 13.36 -10.04 1.47
CA LEU A 156 14.02 -10.60 0.30
C LEU A 156 14.93 -11.79 0.62
N ASP A 157 15.37 -11.97 1.86
CA ASP A 157 16.28 -13.05 2.26
C ASP A 157 15.72 -14.45 1.97
N THR A 158 14.40 -14.58 2.08
CA THR A 158 13.69 -15.84 1.82
C THR A 158 12.86 -15.81 0.56
N ALA A 159 12.73 -14.64 -0.10
CA ALA A 159 11.85 -14.48 -1.26
C ALA A 159 12.57 -14.69 -2.58
N VAL A 160 13.86 -14.35 -2.68
CA VAL A 160 14.64 -14.52 -3.92
C VAL A 160 14.98 -15.99 -4.12
N ILE A 161 14.48 -16.59 -5.20
CA ILE A 161 14.69 -18.01 -5.52
C ILE A 161 15.91 -18.20 -6.41
N THR A 162 16.14 -17.26 -7.33
CA THR A 162 17.23 -17.35 -8.29
C THR A 162 18.58 -17.21 -7.59
N ASP A 163 19.49 -18.15 -7.86
CA ASP A 163 20.88 -18.06 -7.43
C ASP A 163 21.54 -16.77 -7.99
N PRO A 164 22.10 -15.89 -7.15
CA PRO A 164 22.76 -14.68 -7.60
C PRO A 164 23.89 -14.92 -8.62
N THR A 165 24.54 -16.10 -8.64
CA THR A 165 25.59 -16.43 -9.61
C THR A 165 25.06 -16.58 -11.05
N MET A 166 23.77 -16.84 -11.21
CA MET A 166 23.11 -17.00 -12.52
C MET A 166 22.66 -15.66 -13.15
N MET A 167 22.76 -14.56 -12.41
CA MET A 167 22.32 -13.23 -12.86
C MET A 167 23.45 -12.46 -13.53
N THR A 168 23.16 -11.78 -14.64
CA THR A 168 24.13 -10.89 -15.27
C THR A 168 24.43 -9.67 -14.40
N LYS A 169 25.60 -9.06 -14.59
CA LYS A 169 25.96 -7.78 -13.95
C LYS A 169 24.95 -6.67 -14.26
N LYS A 170 24.35 -6.70 -15.47
CA LYS A 170 23.32 -5.75 -15.88
C LYS A 170 22.08 -5.87 -14.98
N THR A 171 21.56 -7.08 -14.80
CA THR A 171 20.40 -7.35 -13.93
C THR A 171 20.67 -6.95 -12.49
N LYS A 172 21.83 -7.36 -11.93
CA LYS A 172 22.21 -6.96 -10.57
C LYS A 172 22.29 -5.45 -10.40
N ASN A 173 22.87 -4.74 -11.36
CA ASN A 173 22.99 -3.28 -11.32
C ASN A 173 21.63 -2.58 -11.46
N LYS A 174 20.71 -3.10 -12.28
CA LYS A 174 19.32 -2.60 -12.38
C LYS A 174 18.62 -2.63 -11.02
N LEU A 175 18.83 -3.69 -10.25
CA LEU A 175 18.18 -3.92 -8.96
C LEU A 175 19.00 -3.45 -7.76
N LYS A 176 20.10 -2.72 -7.97
CA LYS A 176 20.99 -2.29 -6.89
C LYS A 176 20.28 -1.49 -5.80
N THR A 177 19.28 -0.69 -6.16
CA THR A 177 18.51 0.11 -5.18
C THR A 177 17.42 -0.70 -4.48
N ILE A 178 16.85 -1.69 -5.17
CA ILE A 178 15.69 -2.47 -4.68
C ILE A 178 16.15 -3.67 -3.84
N ALA A 179 17.10 -4.45 -4.37
CA ALA A 179 17.57 -5.70 -3.76
C ALA A 179 19.07 -5.65 -3.45
N GLY A 180 19.67 -4.46 -3.36
CA GLY A 180 21.12 -4.29 -3.21
C GLY A 180 21.71 -5.02 -2.01
N ARG A 181 20.96 -5.07 -0.90
CA ARG A 181 21.34 -5.78 0.33
C ARG A 181 21.59 -7.27 0.07
N VAL A 182 20.70 -7.92 -0.70
CA VAL A 182 20.76 -9.36 -1.00
C VAL A 182 21.72 -9.65 -2.17
N LEU A 183 21.78 -8.76 -3.17
CA LEU A 183 22.57 -8.98 -4.39
C LEU A 183 24.04 -8.59 -4.27
N PHE A 184 24.36 -7.69 -3.34
CA PHE A 184 25.71 -7.21 -3.05
C PHE A 184 25.95 -7.23 -1.53
N PRO A 185 25.92 -8.41 -0.89
CA PRO A 185 26.22 -8.51 0.52
C PRO A 185 27.61 -7.94 0.76
N LYS A 186 27.75 -7.05 1.74
CA LYS A 186 29.09 -6.64 2.18
C LYS A 186 29.75 -7.90 2.74
N ASN A 187 30.84 -8.35 2.11
CA ASN A 187 31.68 -9.36 2.73
C ASN A 187 32.08 -8.83 4.11
N GLU A 188 31.57 -9.46 5.17
CA GLU A 188 32.14 -9.31 6.50
C GLU A 188 33.57 -9.86 6.41
N ASN A 189 34.54 -8.95 6.35
CA ASN A 189 35.95 -9.26 6.62
C ASN A 189 36.16 -9.27 8.13
#